data_AF-A0A484Z055-F1
#
_entry.id   AF-A0A484Z055-F1
#
_cell.length_a   1.000
_cell.length_b   1.000
_cell.length_c   1.000
_cell.angle_alpha   90.00
_cell.angle_beta   90.00
_cell.angle_gamma   90.00
#
_symmetry.space_group_name_H-M   'P 1'
#
loop_
_entity.id
_entity.type
_entity.pdbx_description
1 polymer ?
#
loop_
_entity_poly.entity_id
_entity_poly.type
_entity_poly.pdbx_seq_one_letter_code
_entity_poly.pdbx_strand_id
1 'polypeptide(L)'
;MRIRSLDDAATTEETLLTLALTPLVKELKALECNKESQISKVKAALVKAVNEIAEPHQERFSSISRQIQTGFQHVFPALGVQLSVEMNPPELKIDNLLKQGSGLLVKEAAGNSRIGQQGTGARRALFWAMLQVHNEISRQNEKREALLKSFREQLKKEVRKNVKSENINLLKQQIDAIENGAPVPEDTDDPALPGYILLMDEPENALHPMAARAAQAHLYELGKHPDWQVLLTTHSPYFINPLEDHTTIARMQRSTDGKSLSPRLYVADEANFSLDEKDNLQALQLTDIGFAEIFFGSYPIIVEGDTEHAAFISAITKEKHGDVR
;
A
#
# COMPACT_ATOMS: atom_id res chain seq x y z
N MET A 1 -8.09 5.61 4.73
CA MET A 1 -8.30 4.85 3.48
C MET A 1 -9.27 3.71 3.77
N ARG A 2 -10.27 3.44 2.91
CA ARG A 2 -11.20 2.32 3.09
C ARG A 2 -10.77 1.16 2.21
N ILE A 3 -10.51 0.01 2.82
CA ILE A 3 -10.15 -1.22 2.13
C ILE A 3 -11.37 -2.14 2.13
N ARG A 4 -11.74 -2.64 0.95
CA ARG A 4 -12.75 -3.69 0.80
C ARG A 4 -12.08 -5.06 0.77
N SER A 5 -12.85 -6.09 1.09
CA SER A 5 -12.41 -7.48 1.12
C SER A 5 -11.83 -8.02 -0.22
N LEU A 6 -12.06 -7.32 -1.33
CA LEU A 6 -11.65 -7.70 -2.69
C LEU A 6 -10.69 -6.69 -3.35
N ASP A 7 -10.13 -5.74 -2.61
CA ASP A 7 -9.20 -4.78 -3.21
C ASP A 7 -7.97 -5.48 -3.78
N ASP A 8 -7.54 -5.04 -4.96
CA ASP A 8 -6.60 -5.77 -5.80
C ASP A 8 -5.14 -5.44 -5.43
N ALA A 9 -4.43 -6.44 -4.90
CA ALA A 9 -3.02 -6.38 -4.58
C ALA A 9 -2.15 -5.87 -5.75
N ALA A 10 -2.56 -6.12 -7.00
CA ALA A 10 -1.83 -5.64 -8.18
C ALA A 10 -1.85 -4.11 -8.31
N THR A 11 -2.98 -3.47 -8.00
CA THR A 11 -3.07 -1.99 -8.05
C THR A 11 -2.19 -1.34 -6.99
N THR A 12 -2.13 -1.95 -5.81
CA THR A 12 -1.30 -1.43 -4.71
C THR A 12 0.18 -1.63 -5.00
N GLU A 13 0.55 -2.78 -5.58
CA GLU A 13 1.89 -3.01 -6.11
C GLU A 13 2.29 -1.92 -7.11
N GLU A 14 1.43 -1.54 -8.06
CA GLU A 14 1.72 -0.49 -9.03
C GLU A 14 1.96 0.88 -8.36
N THR A 15 1.15 1.24 -7.37
CA THR A 15 1.31 2.51 -6.64
C THR A 15 2.63 2.53 -5.85
N LEU A 16 2.95 1.44 -5.16
CA LEU A 16 4.19 1.29 -4.40
C LEU A 16 5.42 1.32 -5.32
N LEU A 17 5.37 0.61 -6.45
CA LEU A 17 6.44 0.64 -7.46
C LEU A 17 6.63 2.05 -8.02
N THR A 18 5.55 2.78 -8.29
CA THR A 18 5.64 4.16 -8.76
C THR A 18 6.39 5.03 -7.76
N LEU A 19 6.05 4.90 -6.49
CA LEU A 19 6.63 5.69 -5.42
C LEU A 19 8.11 5.31 -5.17
N ALA A 20 8.44 4.02 -5.17
CA ALA A 20 9.79 3.50 -5.00
C ALA A 20 10.72 3.82 -6.20
N LEU A 21 10.20 3.78 -7.42
CA LEU A 21 10.99 4.04 -8.64
C LEU A 21 11.10 5.55 -8.96
N THR A 22 10.29 6.41 -8.36
CA THR A 22 10.30 7.86 -8.64
C THR A 22 11.68 8.51 -8.54
N PRO A 23 12.50 8.27 -7.49
CA PRO A 23 13.85 8.83 -7.40
C PRO A 23 14.75 8.38 -8.56
N LEU A 24 14.75 7.07 -8.85
CA LEU A 24 15.53 6.49 -9.95
C LEU A 24 15.10 7.04 -11.31
N VAL A 25 13.79 7.19 -11.53
CA VAL A 25 13.25 7.78 -12.77
C VAL A 25 13.68 9.23 -12.92
N LYS A 26 13.73 10.01 -11.84
CA LYS A 26 14.21 11.40 -11.86
C LYS A 26 15.70 11.46 -12.24
N GLU A 27 16.54 10.61 -11.65
CA GLU A 27 17.96 10.53 -11.98
C GLU A 27 18.19 10.11 -13.43
N LEU A 28 17.48 9.09 -13.91
CA LEU A 28 17.59 8.62 -15.29
C LEU A 28 17.15 9.69 -16.30
N LYS A 29 16.08 10.45 -16.01
CA LYS A 29 15.65 11.58 -16.83
C LYS A 29 16.67 12.72 -16.83
N ALA A 30 17.33 12.99 -15.71
CA ALA A 30 18.41 13.97 -15.65
C ALA A 30 19.62 13.54 -16.52
N LEU A 31 19.97 12.26 -16.49
CA LEU A 31 21.00 11.68 -17.34
C LEU A 31 20.60 11.71 -18.82
N GLU A 32 19.33 11.55 -19.16
CA GLU A 32 18.83 11.65 -20.53
C GLU A 32 19.03 13.05 -21.14
N CYS A 33 18.91 14.11 -20.34
CA CYS A 33 19.19 15.48 -20.77
C CYS A 33 20.69 15.77 -20.95
N ASN A 34 21.57 14.96 -20.35
CA ASN A 34 23.01 15.14 -20.47
C ASN A 34 23.55 14.44 -21.72
N LYS A 35 24.03 15.22 -22.69
CA LYS A 35 24.55 14.73 -23.97
C LYS A 35 25.74 13.76 -23.83
N GLU A 36 26.48 13.80 -22.74
CA GLU A 36 27.62 12.93 -22.49
C GLU A 36 27.25 11.60 -21.79
N SER A 37 26.01 11.47 -21.32
CA SER A 37 25.56 10.27 -20.63
C SER A 37 25.57 9.05 -21.55
N GLN A 38 25.77 7.88 -20.96
CA GLN A 38 25.70 6.61 -21.70
C GLN A 38 24.32 6.42 -22.33
N ILE A 39 23.24 6.88 -21.69
CA ILE A 39 21.87 6.78 -22.20
C ILE A 39 21.70 7.60 -23.49
N SER A 40 22.19 8.84 -23.50
CA SER A 40 22.15 9.70 -24.70
C SER A 40 22.99 9.10 -25.85
N LYS A 41 24.16 8.54 -25.53
CA LYS A 41 25.03 7.87 -26.52
C LYS A 41 24.36 6.63 -27.11
N VAL A 42 23.70 5.81 -26.29
CA VAL A 42 22.95 4.62 -26.76
C VAL A 42 21.76 5.01 -27.63
N LYS A 43 21.04 6.09 -27.29
CA LYS A 43 19.98 6.62 -28.16
C LYS A 43 20.51 7.04 -29.53
N ALA A 44 21.62 7.77 -29.55
CA ALA A 44 22.25 8.19 -30.81
C ALA A 44 22.74 6.99 -31.62
N ALA A 45 23.30 5.97 -30.96
CA ALA A 45 23.69 4.72 -31.61
C ALA A 45 22.49 3.95 -32.17
N LEU A 46 21.36 3.92 -31.48
CA LEU A 46 20.13 3.28 -31.97
C LEU A 46 19.58 4.00 -33.21
N VAL A 47 19.52 5.33 -33.20
CA VAL A 47 19.11 6.13 -34.38
C VAL A 47 20.03 5.84 -35.56
N LYS A 48 21.36 5.80 -35.31
CA LYS A 48 22.34 5.47 -36.34
C LYS A 48 22.11 4.07 -36.93
N ALA A 49 21.94 3.05 -36.08
CA ALA A 49 21.70 1.67 -36.53
C ALA A 49 20.41 1.54 -37.35
N VAL A 50 19.33 2.22 -36.94
CA VAL A 50 18.07 2.18 -37.70
C VAL A 50 18.20 2.90 -39.04
N ASN A 51 18.90 4.04 -39.09
CA ASN A 51 19.15 4.74 -40.35
C ASN A 51 20.03 3.92 -41.31
N GLU A 52 21.05 3.22 -40.80
CA GLU A 52 21.88 2.28 -41.60
C GLU A 52 21.04 1.12 -42.17
N ILE A 53 20.07 0.59 -41.42
CA ILE A 53 19.13 -0.43 -41.92
C ILE A 53 18.14 0.17 -42.94
N ALA A 54 17.79 1.44 -42.81
CA ALA A 54 16.87 2.12 -43.72
C ALA A 54 17.51 2.51 -45.07
N GLU A 55 18.82 2.71 -45.13
CA GLU A 55 19.57 3.05 -46.36
C GLU A 55 19.27 2.13 -47.56
N PRO A 56 19.37 0.79 -47.46
CA PRO A 56 19.08 -0.10 -48.59
C PRO A 56 17.61 -0.06 -49.04
N HIS A 57 16.70 0.49 -48.23
CA HIS A 57 15.29 0.62 -48.57
C HIS A 57 14.94 1.96 -49.24
N GLN A 58 15.89 2.89 -49.38
CA GLN A 58 15.67 4.21 -50.00
C GLN A 58 15.16 4.14 -51.44
N GLU A 59 15.61 3.16 -52.24
CA GLU A 59 15.09 2.96 -53.61
C GLU A 59 13.61 2.57 -53.63
N ARG A 60 13.18 1.77 -52.66
CA ARG A 60 11.77 1.40 -52.51
C ARG A 60 10.95 2.64 -52.09
N PHE A 61 11.47 3.44 -51.16
CA PHE A 61 10.81 4.67 -50.71
C PHE A 61 10.70 5.71 -51.84
N SER A 62 11.73 5.86 -52.68
CA SER A 62 11.70 6.78 -53.82
C SER A 62 10.71 6.34 -54.90
N SER A 63 10.59 5.05 -55.16
CA SER A 63 9.58 4.49 -56.07
C SER A 63 8.15 4.79 -55.58
N ILE A 64 7.90 4.60 -54.28
CA ILE A 64 6.61 4.92 -53.64
C ILE A 64 6.34 6.43 -53.73
N SER A 65 7.34 7.26 -53.40
CA SER A 65 7.23 8.73 -53.50
C SER A 65 6.87 9.16 -54.92
N ARG A 66 7.45 8.52 -55.95
CA ARG A 66 7.12 8.80 -57.35
C ARG A 66 5.69 8.44 -57.70
N GLN A 67 5.17 7.30 -57.23
CA GLN A 67 3.78 6.91 -57.46
C GLN A 67 2.80 7.89 -56.82
N ILE A 68 3.07 8.29 -55.57
CA ILE A 68 2.25 9.28 -54.85
C ILE A 68 2.32 10.63 -55.57
N GLN A 69 3.50 11.05 -55.99
CA GLN A 69 3.70 12.31 -56.69
C GLN A 69 2.96 12.35 -58.02
N THR A 70 2.99 11.26 -58.81
CA THR A 70 2.20 11.16 -60.04
C THR A 70 0.71 11.37 -59.74
N GLY A 71 0.15 10.68 -58.75
CA GLY A 71 -1.26 10.85 -58.38
C GLY A 71 -1.59 12.27 -57.90
N PHE A 72 -0.72 12.87 -57.10
CA PHE A 72 -0.91 14.20 -56.54
C PHE A 72 -0.82 15.32 -57.60
N GLN A 73 0.09 15.19 -58.56
CA GLN A 73 0.27 16.16 -59.64
C GLN A 73 -0.91 16.24 -60.62
N HIS A 74 -1.78 15.22 -60.64
CA HIS A 74 -3.05 15.30 -61.40
C HIS A 74 -4.01 16.36 -60.83
N VAL A 75 -3.91 16.67 -59.53
CA VAL A 75 -4.77 17.66 -58.86
C VAL A 75 -4.03 18.99 -58.65
N PHE A 76 -2.73 18.94 -58.32
CA PHE A 76 -1.89 20.11 -58.08
C PHE A 76 -0.58 20.04 -58.87
N PRO A 77 -0.54 20.55 -60.11
CA PRO A 77 0.60 20.35 -61.03
C PRO A 77 1.91 20.99 -60.58
N ALA A 78 1.85 22.03 -59.75
CA ALA A 78 3.01 22.81 -59.31
C ALA A 78 3.62 22.34 -57.98
N LEU A 79 3.05 21.33 -57.33
CA LEU A 79 3.49 20.85 -56.02
C LEU A 79 4.13 19.44 -56.14
N GLY A 80 5.24 19.24 -55.42
CA GLY A 80 5.95 17.96 -55.35
C GLY A 80 5.69 17.22 -54.03
N VAL A 81 5.90 15.91 -54.02
CA VAL A 81 5.77 15.07 -52.81
C VAL A 81 7.07 14.29 -52.61
N GLN A 82 7.69 14.47 -51.45
CA GLN A 82 8.89 13.74 -51.04
C GLN A 82 8.61 12.94 -49.77
N LEU A 83 8.87 11.65 -49.82
CA LEU A 83 8.81 10.76 -48.66
C LEU A 83 10.19 10.74 -47.96
N SER A 84 10.30 11.40 -46.82
CA SER A 84 11.48 11.33 -45.94
C SER A 84 11.29 10.23 -44.90
N VAL A 85 12.17 9.22 -44.90
CA VAL A 85 12.20 8.17 -43.88
C VAL A 85 13.45 8.36 -43.04
N GLU A 86 13.27 8.96 -41.87
CA GLU A 86 14.31 9.17 -40.87
C GLU A 86 13.76 8.82 -39.49
N MET A 87 14.57 8.18 -38.65
CA MET A 87 14.20 7.96 -37.26
C MET A 87 14.58 9.18 -36.42
N ASN A 88 13.57 9.87 -35.88
CA ASN A 88 13.79 10.86 -34.84
C ASN A 88 14.28 10.17 -33.54
N PRO A 89 15.09 10.86 -32.71
CA PRO A 89 15.52 10.32 -31.42
C PRO A 89 14.33 9.83 -30.60
N PRO A 90 14.30 8.57 -30.16
CA PRO A 90 13.14 8.01 -29.50
C PRO A 90 13.00 8.62 -28.10
N GLU A 91 11.79 9.08 -27.78
CA GLU A 91 11.40 9.40 -26.42
C GLU A 91 11.28 8.09 -25.64
N LEU A 92 12.17 7.86 -24.68
CA LEU A 92 12.12 6.67 -23.84
C LEU A 92 11.18 6.96 -22.68
N LYS A 93 10.01 6.33 -22.67
CA LYS A 93 9.12 6.32 -21.49
C LYS A 93 9.71 5.39 -20.43
N ILE A 94 10.82 5.81 -19.82
CA ILE A 94 11.62 5.03 -18.85
C ILE A 94 10.75 4.59 -17.67
N ASP A 95 9.81 5.42 -17.24
CA ASP A 95 8.82 5.08 -16.20
C ASP A 95 8.04 3.81 -16.55
N ASN A 96 7.42 3.74 -17.74
CA ASN A 96 6.66 2.58 -18.19
C ASN A 96 7.54 1.35 -18.38
N LEU A 97 8.74 1.51 -18.95
CA LEU A 97 9.67 0.40 -19.17
C LEU A 97 10.12 -0.23 -17.85
N LEU A 98 10.45 0.60 -16.86
CA LEU A 98 10.83 0.12 -15.52
C LEU A 98 9.64 -0.52 -14.82
N LYS A 99 8.45 0.06 -14.89
CA LYS A 99 7.23 -0.53 -14.30
C LYS A 99 6.87 -1.89 -14.91
N GLN A 100 7.04 -2.04 -16.23
CA GLN A 100 6.75 -3.32 -16.91
C GLN A 100 7.76 -4.42 -16.56
N GLY A 101 9.03 -4.05 -16.37
CA GLY A 101 10.10 -4.98 -15.98
C GLY A 101 10.16 -5.26 -14.48
N SER A 102 9.63 -4.36 -13.65
CA SER A 102 9.67 -4.45 -12.20
C SER A 102 8.40 -5.08 -11.64
N GLY A 103 8.55 -5.83 -10.55
CA GLY A 103 7.44 -6.45 -9.84
C GLY A 103 7.94 -7.08 -8.56
N LEU A 104 7.04 -7.25 -7.62
CA LEU A 104 7.29 -7.95 -6.37
C LEU A 104 7.22 -9.46 -6.62
N LEU A 105 8.26 -10.14 -6.19
CA LEU A 105 8.38 -11.59 -6.27
C LEU A 105 8.29 -12.19 -4.88
N VAL A 106 7.43 -13.19 -4.73
CA VAL A 106 7.36 -14.00 -3.53
C VAL A 106 8.33 -15.16 -3.70
N LYS A 107 9.24 -15.31 -2.74
CA LYS A 107 10.24 -16.37 -2.75
C LYS A 107 9.70 -17.60 -2.02
N GLU A 108 9.59 -18.69 -2.75
CA GLU A 108 9.15 -19.99 -2.24
C GLU A 108 10.27 -21.03 -2.39
N ALA A 109 10.14 -22.17 -1.71
CA ALA A 109 11.12 -23.25 -1.80
C ALA A 109 11.26 -23.81 -3.23
N ALA A 110 10.18 -23.74 -4.03
CA ALA A 110 10.14 -24.21 -5.41
C ALA A 110 10.53 -23.15 -6.46
N GLY A 111 10.76 -21.89 -6.05
CA GLY A 111 11.10 -20.80 -6.96
C GLY A 111 10.47 -19.46 -6.59
N ASN A 112 10.53 -18.51 -7.51
CA ASN A 112 9.92 -17.18 -7.34
C ASN A 112 8.60 -17.12 -8.10
N SER A 113 7.58 -16.54 -7.48
CA SER A 113 6.24 -16.37 -8.04
C SER A 113 5.80 -14.91 -7.94
N ARG A 114 4.92 -14.47 -8.85
CA ARG A 114 4.34 -13.11 -8.80
C ARG A 114 3.18 -13.04 -7.81
N ILE A 115 2.86 -11.84 -7.33
CA ILE A 115 1.68 -11.62 -6.46
C ILE A 115 0.40 -12.20 -7.08
N GLY A 116 0.19 -12.01 -8.39
CA GLY A 116 -0.96 -12.55 -9.12
C GLY A 116 -1.01 -14.09 -9.22
N GLN A 117 0.03 -14.81 -8.80
CA GLN A 117 0.07 -16.27 -8.74
C GLN A 117 -0.15 -16.82 -7.32
N GLN A 118 -0.13 -15.94 -6.31
CA GLN A 118 -0.34 -16.32 -4.92
C GLN A 118 -1.79 -16.69 -4.62
N GLY A 119 -2.00 -17.46 -3.56
CA GLY A 119 -3.32 -17.67 -2.97
C GLY A 119 -3.91 -16.35 -2.45
N THR A 120 -5.25 -16.28 -2.36
CA THR A 120 -5.99 -15.10 -1.91
C THR A 120 -5.54 -14.59 -0.54
N GLY A 121 -5.29 -15.48 0.42
CA GLY A 121 -4.77 -15.10 1.75
C GLY A 121 -3.40 -14.42 1.69
N ALA A 122 -2.45 -14.97 0.92
CA ALA A 122 -1.12 -14.40 0.75
C ALA A 122 -1.16 -13.05 0.02
N ARG A 123 -2.03 -12.90 -1.01
CA ARG A 123 -2.25 -11.60 -1.68
C ARG A 123 -2.74 -10.53 -0.70
N ARG A 124 -3.67 -10.88 0.19
CA ARG A 124 -4.21 -9.96 1.21
C ARG A 124 -3.17 -9.55 2.24
N ALA A 125 -2.39 -10.52 2.75
CA ALA A 125 -1.30 -10.23 3.67
C ALA A 125 -0.24 -9.30 3.03
N LEU A 126 0.15 -9.58 1.79
CA LEU A 126 1.06 -8.71 1.03
C LEU A 126 0.47 -7.33 0.79
N PHE A 127 -0.82 -7.25 0.47
CA PHE A 127 -1.51 -5.98 0.28
C PHE A 127 -1.44 -5.09 1.54
N TRP A 128 -1.65 -5.64 2.74
CA TRP A 128 -1.51 -4.87 3.98
C TRP A 128 -0.08 -4.41 4.23
N ALA A 129 0.90 -5.28 4.02
CA ALA A 129 2.31 -4.93 4.14
C ALA A 129 2.69 -3.81 3.16
N MET A 130 2.22 -3.90 1.91
CA MET A 130 2.43 -2.87 0.89
C MET A 130 1.79 -1.55 1.28
N LEU A 131 0.56 -1.54 1.83
CA LEU A 131 -0.09 -0.32 2.29
C LEU A 131 0.64 0.35 3.46
N GLN A 132 1.11 -0.45 4.42
CA GLN A 132 1.88 0.04 5.54
C GLN A 132 3.15 0.75 5.04
N VAL A 133 3.92 0.07 4.19
CA VAL A 133 5.15 0.63 3.60
C VAL A 133 4.84 1.85 2.74
N HIS A 134 3.78 1.80 1.93
CA HIS A 134 3.37 2.93 1.09
C HIS A 134 3.08 4.18 1.93
N ASN A 135 2.34 4.04 3.03
CA ASN A 135 1.99 5.16 3.89
C ASN A 135 3.21 5.68 4.64
N GLU A 136 4.10 4.80 5.10
CA GLU A 136 5.36 5.19 5.73
C GLU A 136 6.23 6.03 4.78
N ILE A 137 6.46 5.55 3.55
CA ILE A 137 7.27 6.29 2.58
C ILE A 137 6.56 7.58 2.15
N SER A 138 5.25 7.57 1.98
CA SER A 138 4.47 8.78 1.64
C SER A 138 4.63 9.86 2.72
N ARG A 139 4.50 9.48 4.00
CA ARG A 139 4.68 10.40 5.13
C ARG A 139 6.12 10.93 5.22
N GLN A 140 7.12 10.06 5.03
CA GLN A 140 8.51 10.50 4.99
C GLN A 140 8.75 11.51 3.88
N ASN A 141 8.15 11.30 2.71
CA ASN A 141 8.21 12.25 1.60
C ASN A 141 7.51 13.58 1.93
N GLU A 142 6.32 13.54 2.53
CA GLU A 142 5.59 14.75 2.97
C GLU A 142 6.38 15.56 4.01
N LYS A 143 6.94 14.88 5.03
CA LYS A 143 7.82 15.51 6.03
C LYS A 143 9.04 16.14 5.38
N ARG A 144 9.69 15.42 4.46
CA ARG A 144 10.86 15.90 3.73
C ARG A 144 10.51 17.13 2.89
N GLU A 145 9.39 17.13 2.19
CA GLU A 145 8.92 18.27 1.39
C GLU A 145 8.55 19.48 2.26
N ALA A 146 7.86 19.27 3.38
CA ALA A 146 7.51 20.33 4.33
C ALA A 146 8.78 20.99 4.91
N LEU A 147 9.75 20.19 5.32
CA LEU A 147 11.02 20.66 5.86
C LEU A 147 11.85 21.40 4.80
N LEU A 148 11.93 20.86 3.57
CA LEU A 148 12.56 21.55 2.43
C LEU A 148 11.88 22.89 2.12
N LYS A 149 10.54 22.96 2.17
CA LYS A 149 9.81 24.21 1.96
C LYS A 149 10.14 25.23 3.04
N SER A 150 10.21 24.81 4.31
CA SER A 150 10.57 25.67 5.44
C SER A 150 11.98 26.25 5.29
N PHE A 151 12.97 25.41 4.95
CA PHE A 151 14.36 25.85 4.74
C PHE A 151 14.49 26.76 3.52
N ARG A 152 13.77 26.48 2.42
CA ARG A 152 13.73 27.36 1.24
C ARG A 152 13.12 28.72 1.56
N GLU A 153 12.10 28.80 2.42
CA GLU A 153 11.53 30.07 2.89
C GLU A 153 12.49 30.84 3.81
N GLN A 154 13.16 30.15 4.73
CA GLN A 154 14.18 30.74 5.60
C GLN A 154 15.35 31.29 4.77
N LEU A 155 15.83 30.53 3.78
CA LEU A 155 16.85 30.97 2.84
C LEU A 155 16.42 32.25 2.11
N LYS A 156 15.17 32.31 1.60
CA LYS A 156 14.64 33.53 0.95
C LYS A 156 14.59 34.72 1.91
N LYS A 157 14.25 34.52 3.17
CA LYS A 157 14.20 35.58 4.20
C LYS A 157 15.62 36.08 4.56
N GLU A 158 16.59 35.19 4.72
CA GLU A 158 17.97 35.57 5.01
C GLU A 158 18.65 36.27 3.83
N VAL A 159 18.45 35.78 2.61
CA VAL A 159 18.94 36.44 1.38
C VAL A 159 18.36 37.86 1.25
N ARG A 160 17.10 38.08 1.62
CA ARG A 160 16.49 39.42 1.64
C ARG A 160 17.01 40.33 2.75
N LYS A 161 17.48 39.78 3.87
CA LYS A 161 17.99 40.54 5.02
C LYS A 161 19.47 40.91 4.91
N ASN A 162 20.20 40.44 3.88
CA ASN A 162 21.64 40.69 3.71
C ASN A 162 22.49 40.28 4.94
N VAL A 163 22.01 39.31 5.73
CA VAL A 163 22.70 38.82 6.92
C VAL A 163 23.67 37.70 6.53
N LYS A 164 24.85 37.70 7.18
CA LYS A 164 25.97 36.73 7.19
C LYS A 164 25.88 35.56 6.18
N SER A 165 26.85 35.50 5.27
CA SER A 165 27.04 34.44 4.27
C SER A 165 27.12 33.02 4.84
N GLU A 166 27.56 32.85 6.09
CA GLU A 166 27.68 31.54 6.76
C GLU A 166 26.33 30.84 6.97
N ASN A 167 25.28 31.56 7.41
CA ASN A 167 23.97 30.94 7.62
C ASN A 167 23.31 30.52 6.30
N ILE A 168 23.47 31.34 5.26
CA ILE A 168 23.00 31.02 3.90
C ILE A 168 23.69 29.77 3.36
N ASN A 169 24.99 29.60 3.61
CA ASN A 169 25.74 28.41 3.20
C ASN A 169 25.33 27.17 4.01
N LEU A 170 25.10 27.29 5.31
CA LEU A 170 24.59 26.22 6.17
C LEU A 170 23.20 25.74 5.71
N LEU A 171 22.27 26.67 5.45
CA LEU A 171 20.94 26.36 4.93
C LEU A 171 21.00 25.68 3.57
N LYS A 172 21.88 26.12 2.66
CA LYS A 172 22.10 25.45 1.37
C LYS A 172 22.65 24.04 1.54
N GLN A 173 23.62 23.84 2.44
CA GLN A 173 24.17 22.52 2.74
C GLN A 173 23.13 21.59 3.36
N GLN A 174 22.26 22.10 4.24
CA GLN A 174 21.17 21.32 4.82
C GLN A 174 20.13 20.94 3.76
N ILE A 175 19.73 21.87 2.88
CA ILE A 175 18.83 21.58 1.76
C ILE A 175 19.43 20.52 0.84
N ASP A 176 20.71 20.66 0.47
CA ASP A 176 21.40 19.72 -0.42
C ASP A 176 21.56 18.33 0.25
N ALA A 177 21.89 18.29 1.55
CA ALA A 177 21.94 17.04 2.30
C ALA A 177 20.58 16.33 2.34
N ILE A 178 19.50 17.08 2.55
CA ILE A 178 18.15 16.53 2.56
C ILE A 178 17.70 16.15 1.16
N GLU A 179 18.07 16.87 0.10
CA GLU A 179 17.80 16.48 -1.30
C GLU A 179 18.56 15.22 -1.71
N ASN A 180 19.75 15.01 -1.16
CA ASN A 180 20.58 13.81 -1.38
C ASN A 180 20.28 12.63 -0.44
N GLY A 181 19.23 12.73 0.38
CA GLY A 181 18.69 11.57 1.13
C GLY A 181 19.15 11.43 2.58
N ALA A 182 19.62 12.51 3.22
CA ALA A 182 19.89 12.49 4.66
C ALA A 182 18.61 12.18 5.48
N PRO A 183 18.74 11.52 6.65
CA PRO A 183 17.61 11.24 7.52
C PRO A 183 16.93 12.53 7.97
N VAL A 184 15.60 12.56 7.91
CA VAL A 184 14.80 13.67 8.44
C VAL A 184 14.80 13.57 9.98
N PRO A 185 15.12 14.66 10.72
CA PRO A 185 15.05 14.65 12.17
C PRO A 185 13.64 14.29 12.67
N GLU A 186 13.54 13.47 13.71
CA GLU A 186 12.26 13.18 14.35
C GLU A 186 11.82 14.40 15.19
N ASP A 187 10.71 15.03 14.79
CA ASP A 187 10.03 16.00 15.64
C ASP A 187 9.34 15.27 16.80
N THR A 188 9.81 15.52 18.02
CA THR A 188 9.29 14.91 19.26
C THR A 188 8.02 15.59 19.78
N ASP A 189 7.69 16.77 19.27
CA ASP A 189 6.60 17.65 19.74
C ASP A 189 5.44 17.82 18.74
N ASP A 190 5.41 17.07 17.62
CA ASP A 190 4.23 17.06 16.75
C ASP A 190 3.10 16.31 17.49
N PRO A 191 1.96 16.95 17.81
CA PRO A 191 0.81 16.24 18.35
C PRO A 191 0.33 15.29 17.26
N ALA A 192 0.85 14.06 17.29
CA ALA A 192 0.58 12.99 16.35
C ALA A 192 -0.88 12.57 16.49
N LEU A 193 -1.79 13.39 15.95
CA LEU A 193 -3.08 12.90 15.54
C LEU A 193 -2.79 11.83 14.48
N PRO A 194 -3.41 10.64 14.57
CA PRO A 194 -3.11 9.55 13.66
C PRO A 194 -3.28 10.03 12.22
N GLY A 195 -2.16 10.12 11.49
CA GLY A 195 -2.14 10.61 10.11
C GLY A 195 -2.95 9.72 9.18
N TYR A 196 -3.16 8.44 9.55
CA TYR A 196 -3.89 7.47 8.75
C TYR A 196 -4.90 6.67 9.57
N ILE A 197 -6.15 6.68 9.08
CA ILE A 197 -7.20 5.76 9.52
C ILE A 197 -7.25 4.59 8.55
N LEU A 198 -6.98 3.40 9.06
CA LEU A 198 -7.09 2.12 8.37
C LEU A 198 -8.47 1.53 8.66
N LEU A 199 -9.33 1.45 7.63
CA LEU A 199 -10.63 0.79 7.73
C LEU A 199 -10.55 -0.55 6.98
N MET A 200 -10.74 -1.66 7.69
CA MET A 200 -10.61 -3.01 7.13
C MET A 200 -11.90 -3.82 7.31
N ASP A 201 -12.36 -4.44 6.24
CA ASP A 201 -13.57 -5.26 6.23
C ASP A 201 -13.24 -6.76 6.14
N GLU A 202 -13.68 -7.52 7.14
CA GLU A 202 -13.52 -8.98 7.27
C GLU A 202 -12.08 -9.45 6.99
N PRO A 203 -11.08 -9.02 7.78
CA PRO A 203 -9.68 -9.36 7.56
C PRO A 203 -9.41 -10.87 7.47
N GLU A 204 -10.22 -11.70 8.13
CA GLU A 204 -10.16 -13.16 8.15
C GLU A 204 -10.43 -13.83 6.80
N ASN A 205 -11.08 -13.14 5.87
CA ASN A 205 -11.57 -13.77 4.66
C ASN A 205 -10.39 -14.31 3.82
N ALA A 206 -10.48 -15.59 3.45
CA ALA A 206 -9.45 -16.37 2.76
C ALA A 206 -8.11 -16.56 3.50
N LEU A 207 -8.05 -16.32 4.82
CA LEU A 207 -6.91 -16.66 5.65
C LEU A 207 -7.08 -18.01 6.33
N HIS A 208 -6.00 -18.81 6.36
CA HIS A 208 -5.92 -19.97 7.23
C HIS A 208 -5.91 -19.51 8.71
N PRO A 209 -6.46 -20.27 9.69
CA PRO A 209 -6.53 -19.83 11.09
C PRO A 209 -5.21 -19.39 11.71
N MET A 210 -4.08 -19.98 11.31
CA MET A 210 -2.74 -19.52 11.75
C MET A 210 -2.38 -18.15 11.16
N ALA A 211 -2.71 -17.92 9.90
CA ALA A 211 -2.47 -16.63 9.25
C ALA A 211 -3.42 -15.54 9.79
N ALA A 212 -4.66 -15.88 10.14
CA ALA A 212 -5.59 -14.97 10.81
C ALA A 212 -5.05 -14.51 12.17
N ARG A 213 -4.51 -15.42 12.98
CA ARG A 213 -3.85 -15.07 14.26
C ARG A 213 -2.61 -14.20 14.09
N ALA A 214 -1.77 -14.51 13.10
CA ALA A 214 -0.61 -13.67 12.80
C ALA A 214 -1.03 -12.27 12.32
N ALA A 215 -2.07 -12.19 11.48
CA ALA A 215 -2.63 -10.93 11.01
C ALA A 215 -3.23 -10.11 12.15
N GLN A 216 -3.95 -10.75 13.08
CA GLN A 216 -4.45 -10.11 14.29
C GLN A 216 -3.33 -9.44 15.07
N ALA A 217 -2.28 -10.19 15.44
CA ALA A 217 -1.16 -9.66 16.22
C ALA A 217 -0.52 -8.44 15.55
N HIS A 218 -0.31 -8.51 14.23
CA HIS A 218 0.21 -7.41 13.43
C HIS A 218 -0.71 -6.17 13.44
N LEU A 219 -2.02 -6.35 13.36
CA LEU A 219 -2.98 -5.24 13.39
C LEU A 219 -3.04 -4.55 14.77
N TYR A 220 -2.92 -5.31 15.86
CA TYR A 220 -2.80 -4.74 17.20
C TYR A 220 -1.50 -3.94 17.35
N GLU A 221 -0.37 -4.49 16.88
CA GLU A 221 0.91 -3.77 16.87
C GLU A 221 0.85 -2.48 16.05
N LEU A 222 0.21 -2.54 14.87
CA LEU A 222 -0.01 -1.37 14.03
C LEU A 222 -0.86 -0.30 14.74
N GLY A 223 -1.90 -0.72 15.47
CA GLY A 223 -2.75 0.18 16.25
C GLY A 223 -2.07 0.85 17.46
N LYS A 224 -0.93 0.31 17.93
CA LYS A 224 -0.10 0.95 18.97
C LYS A 224 0.72 2.11 18.42
N HIS A 225 0.92 2.16 17.10
CA HIS A 225 1.68 3.22 16.47
C HIS A 225 0.87 4.54 16.48
N PRO A 226 1.44 5.67 16.94
CA PRO A 226 0.69 6.93 17.11
C PRO A 226 0.11 7.47 15.80
N ASP A 227 0.74 7.12 14.67
CA ASP A 227 0.29 7.56 13.34
C ASP A 227 -0.92 6.77 12.79
N TRP A 228 -1.32 5.67 13.42
CA TRP A 228 -2.33 4.75 12.89
C TRP A 228 -3.53 4.62 13.80
N GLN A 229 -4.72 4.79 13.22
CA GLN A 229 -5.96 4.37 13.83
C GLN A 229 -6.56 3.21 13.03
N VAL A 230 -6.69 2.04 13.66
CA VAL A 230 -7.20 0.83 12.99
C VAL A 230 -8.66 0.60 13.41
N LEU A 231 -9.56 0.56 12.42
CA LEU A 231 -10.95 0.11 12.61
C LEU A 231 -11.17 -1.10 11.72
N LEU A 232 -11.64 -2.18 12.33
CA LEU A 232 -11.93 -3.42 11.63
C LEU A 232 -13.35 -3.89 11.90
N THR A 233 -13.97 -4.49 10.89
CA THR A 233 -15.20 -5.28 11.02
C THR A 233 -14.81 -6.76 10.85
N THR A 234 -15.28 -7.60 11.76
CA THR A 234 -14.95 -9.04 11.77
C THR A 234 -16.15 -9.85 12.22
N HIS A 235 -16.31 -11.04 11.63
CA HIS A 235 -17.17 -12.11 12.09
C HIS A 235 -16.37 -13.26 12.73
N SER A 236 -15.04 -13.13 12.78
CA SER A 236 -14.14 -14.15 13.29
C SER A 236 -13.67 -13.86 14.71
N PRO A 237 -13.75 -14.85 15.63
CA PRO A 237 -13.21 -14.73 16.97
C PRO A 237 -11.69 -14.55 16.98
N TYR A 238 -10.99 -14.98 15.92
CA TYR A 238 -9.53 -14.84 15.82
C TYR A 238 -9.03 -13.39 15.75
N PHE A 239 -9.90 -12.39 15.56
CA PHE A 239 -9.52 -10.98 15.53
C PHE A 239 -9.81 -10.25 16.85
N ILE A 240 -10.47 -10.90 17.80
CA ILE A 240 -10.74 -10.34 19.13
C ILE A 240 -9.74 -10.93 20.12
N ASN A 241 -8.91 -10.09 20.73
CA ASN A 241 -8.00 -10.50 21.81
C ASN A 241 -8.33 -9.72 23.09
N PRO A 242 -9.06 -10.32 24.04
CA PRO A 242 -9.48 -9.69 25.30
C PRO A 242 -8.34 -9.13 26.18
N LEU A 243 -7.09 -9.56 25.94
CA LEU A 243 -5.91 -9.22 26.74
C LEU A 243 -5.17 -8.00 26.24
N GLU A 244 -5.33 -7.66 24.96
CA GLU A 244 -4.71 -6.46 24.41
C GLU A 244 -5.52 -5.24 24.86
N ASP A 245 -4.85 -4.12 25.09
CA ASP A 245 -5.53 -2.86 25.39
C ASP A 245 -6.25 -2.38 24.11
N HIS A 246 -7.49 -2.83 23.93
CA HIS A 246 -8.34 -2.49 22.80
C HIS A 246 -9.01 -1.13 22.99
N THR A 247 -8.85 -0.25 22.00
CA THR A 247 -9.36 1.12 22.08
C THR A 247 -10.89 1.20 22.06
N THR A 248 -11.64 0.17 21.59
CA THR A 248 -13.11 -0.05 21.74
C THR A 248 -13.56 -1.29 20.95
N ILE A 249 -14.46 -2.13 21.47
CA ILE A 249 -15.22 -3.15 20.72
C ILE A 249 -16.66 -2.69 20.56
N ALA A 250 -17.11 -2.50 19.32
CA ALA A 250 -18.48 -2.11 19.01
C ALA A 250 -19.27 -3.29 18.42
N ARG A 251 -20.18 -3.87 19.21
CA ARG A 251 -21.09 -4.93 18.73
C ARG A 251 -22.34 -4.31 18.13
N MET A 252 -22.50 -4.47 16.82
CA MET A 252 -23.68 -4.01 16.09
C MET A 252 -24.77 -5.10 16.09
N GLN A 253 -25.96 -4.81 16.62
CA GLN A 253 -27.10 -5.72 16.56
C GLN A 253 -28.32 -5.03 15.95
N ARG A 254 -29.14 -5.78 15.21
CA ARG A 254 -30.47 -5.28 14.82
C ARG A 254 -31.37 -5.26 16.03
N SER A 255 -32.07 -4.15 16.23
CA SER A 255 -33.09 -4.00 17.26
C SER A 255 -34.25 -4.97 16.99
N THR A 256 -35.02 -5.28 18.05
CA THR A 256 -36.13 -6.25 18.02
C THR A 256 -37.23 -5.89 17.02
N ASP A 257 -37.33 -4.62 16.65
CA ASP A 257 -38.25 -4.07 15.64
C ASP A 257 -37.74 -4.24 14.19
N GLY A 258 -36.50 -4.70 14.00
CA GLY A 258 -35.88 -4.95 12.70
C GLY A 258 -35.57 -3.70 11.87
N LYS A 259 -35.90 -2.50 12.39
CA LYS A 259 -35.78 -1.22 11.67
C LYS A 259 -34.58 -0.38 12.12
N SER A 260 -34.09 -0.59 13.34
CA SER A 260 -32.96 0.15 13.89
C SER A 260 -31.74 -0.75 14.16
N LEU A 261 -30.55 -0.16 14.11
CA LEU A 261 -29.30 -0.78 14.57
C LEU A 261 -29.02 -0.25 15.97
N SER A 262 -28.93 -1.12 16.97
CA SER A 262 -28.49 -0.76 18.32
C SER A 262 -27.03 -1.19 18.53
N PRO A 263 -26.08 -0.24 18.64
CA PRO A 263 -24.71 -0.57 19.02
C PRO A 263 -24.67 -0.90 20.51
N ARG A 264 -24.05 -2.03 20.87
CA ARG A 264 -23.54 -2.28 22.22
C ARG A 264 -22.04 -2.03 22.21
N LEU A 265 -21.61 -1.00 22.92
CA LEU A 265 -20.21 -0.62 23.03
C LEU A 265 -19.59 -1.30 24.25
N TYR A 266 -18.41 -1.85 24.06
CA TYR A 266 -17.53 -2.30 25.11
C TYR A 266 -16.23 -1.50 25.00
N VAL A 267 -15.89 -0.76 26.05
CA VAL A 267 -14.67 0.07 26.11
C VAL A 267 -13.76 -0.53 27.16
N ALA A 268 -12.54 -0.91 26.76
CA ALA A 268 -11.62 -1.62 27.64
C ALA A 268 -11.16 -0.76 28.82
N ASP A 269 -10.96 0.53 28.61
CA ASP A 269 -10.53 1.49 29.65
C ASP A 269 -11.56 1.66 30.78
N GLU A 270 -12.84 1.34 30.52
CA GLU A 270 -13.89 1.33 31.55
C GLU A 270 -13.93 0.00 32.31
N ALA A 271 -13.32 -1.05 31.77
CA ALA A 271 -13.23 -2.38 32.38
C ALA A 271 -11.98 -2.47 33.28
N ASN A 272 -12.13 -2.07 34.54
CA ASN A 272 -11.05 -2.15 35.54
C ASN A 272 -10.80 -3.60 35.99
N PHE A 273 -10.01 -4.36 35.24
CA PHE A 273 -9.49 -5.67 35.69
C PHE A 273 -8.24 -5.48 36.56
N SER A 274 -8.17 -6.19 37.68
CA SER A 274 -6.94 -6.35 38.47
C SER A 274 -5.90 -7.16 37.72
N LEU A 275 -4.63 -7.07 38.15
CA LEU A 275 -3.53 -7.85 37.56
C LEU A 275 -3.81 -9.35 37.63
N ASP A 276 -4.33 -9.84 38.76
CA ASP A 276 -4.69 -11.25 38.95
C ASP A 276 -5.82 -11.69 38.01
N GLU A 277 -6.83 -10.83 37.77
CA GLU A 277 -7.89 -11.11 36.80
C GLU A 277 -7.37 -11.17 35.37
N LYS A 278 -6.44 -10.27 35.00
CA LYS A 278 -5.79 -10.31 33.67
C LYS A 278 -4.99 -11.59 33.48
N ASP A 279 -4.22 -12.01 34.47
CA ASP A 279 -3.44 -13.25 34.42
C ASP A 279 -4.33 -14.49 34.29
N ASN A 280 -5.46 -14.52 35.03
CA ASN A 280 -6.45 -15.61 34.93
C ASN A 280 -7.16 -15.63 33.57
N LEU A 281 -7.53 -14.47 33.03
CA LEU A 281 -8.10 -14.37 31.68
C LEU A 281 -7.09 -14.81 30.61
N GLN A 282 -5.81 -14.49 30.81
CA GLN A 282 -4.74 -14.93 29.92
C GLN A 282 -4.59 -16.44 29.92
N ALA A 283 -4.61 -17.07 31.09
CA ALA A 283 -4.60 -18.51 31.21
C ALA A 283 -5.82 -19.13 30.51
N LEU A 284 -7.01 -18.57 30.71
CA LEU A 284 -8.26 -19.06 30.13
C LEU A 284 -8.27 -19.00 28.60
N GLN A 285 -7.77 -17.92 27.99
CA GLN A 285 -7.68 -17.80 26.54
C GLN A 285 -6.61 -18.73 25.92
N LEU A 286 -5.51 -18.99 26.64
CA LEU A 286 -4.51 -19.97 26.20
C LEU A 286 -5.08 -21.40 26.24
N THR A 287 -6.01 -21.66 27.16
CA THR A 287 -6.68 -22.95 27.28
C THR A 287 -7.90 -23.12 26.36
N ASP A 288 -8.65 -22.04 26.10
CA ASP A 288 -9.86 -22.08 25.28
C ASP A 288 -9.82 -21.03 24.16
N ILE A 289 -9.58 -21.53 22.95
CA ILE A 289 -9.57 -20.75 21.70
C ILE A 289 -10.97 -20.18 21.40
N GLY A 290 -12.03 -20.79 21.93
CA GLY A 290 -13.43 -20.40 21.77
C GLY A 290 -13.89 -19.28 22.71
N PHE A 291 -13.08 -18.83 23.67
CA PHE A 291 -13.50 -17.78 24.61
C PHE A 291 -14.02 -16.52 23.91
N ALA A 292 -13.36 -16.10 22.83
CA ALA A 292 -13.76 -14.94 22.04
C ALA A 292 -15.11 -15.12 21.29
N GLU A 293 -15.67 -16.33 21.22
CA GLU A 293 -17.01 -16.57 20.66
C GLU A 293 -18.12 -15.90 21.48
N ILE A 294 -17.85 -15.56 22.75
CA ILE A 294 -18.77 -14.83 23.63
C ILE A 294 -19.30 -13.53 23.01
N PHE A 295 -18.46 -12.86 22.20
CA PHE A 295 -18.80 -11.60 21.55
C PHE A 295 -19.81 -11.76 20.40
N PHE A 296 -19.94 -12.96 19.84
CA PHE A 296 -20.81 -13.27 18.71
C PHE A 296 -22.13 -13.95 19.12
N GLY A 297 -22.19 -14.56 20.31
CA GLY A 297 -23.39 -15.20 20.84
C GLY A 297 -24.50 -14.20 21.22
N SER A 298 -25.77 -14.56 20.97
CA SER A 298 -26.92 -13.75 21.44
C SER A 298 -27.12 -13.83 22.96
N TYR A 299 -26.92 -15.02 23.52
CA TYR A 299 -27.02 -15.33 24.94
C TYR A 299 -25.85 -16.24 25.32
N PRO A 300 -24.67 -15.68 25.61
CA PRO A 300 -23.54 -16.49 26.02
C PRO A 300 -23.79 -17.08 27.41
N ILE A 301 -23.48 -18.37 27.55
CA ILE A 301 -23.60 -19.12 28.81
C ILE A 301 -22.18 -19.53 29.19
N ILE A 302 -21.73 -19.05 30.34
CA ILE A 302 -20.41 -19.36 30.88
C ILE A 302 -20.59 -20.55 31.82
N VAL A 303 -19.73 -21.56 31.65
CA VAL A 303 -19.70 -22.78 32.45
C VAL A 303 -18.31 -22.96 33.04
N GLU A 304 -18.20 -23.70 34.14
CA GLU A 304 -16.93 -23.90 34.84
C GLU A 304 -15.95 -24.76 34.04
N GLY A 305 -16.43 -25.77 33.30
CA GLY A 305 -15.61 -26.57 32.41
C GLY A 305 -16.38 -27.55 31.52
N ASP A 306 -15.65 -28.52 30.97
CA ASP A 306 -16.15 -29.48 29.98
C ASP A 306 -17.33 -30.32 30.48
N THR A 307 -17.38 -30.61 31.78
CA THR A 307 -18.41 -31.44 32.40
C THR A 307 -19.77 -30.72 32.36
N GLU A 308 -19.80 -29.46 32.80
CA GLU A 308 -20.97 -28.61 32.79
C GLU A 308 -21.39 -28.28 31.36
N HIS A 309 -20.42 -28.04 30.47
CA HIS A 309 -20.67 -27.87 29.04
C HIS A 309 -21.38 -29.09 28.44
N ALA A 310 -20.85 -30.29 28.66
CA ALA A 310 -21.44 -31.53 28.15
C ALA A 310 -22.83 -31.80 28.76
N ALA A 311 -23.02 -31.55 30.05
CA ALA A 311 -24.30 -31.70 30.72
C ALA A 311 -25.35 -30.75 30.13
N PHE A 312 -24.99 -29.50 29.87
CA PHE A 312 -25.87 -28.49 29.28
C PHE A 312 -26.26 -28.84 27.84
N ILE A 313 -25.29 -29.22 26.99
CA ILE A 313 -25.56 -29.66 25.62
C ILE A 313 -26.45 -30.92 25.60
N SER A 314 -26.22 -31.85 26.53
CA SER A 314 -27.05 -33.05 26.67
C SER A 314 -28.50 -32.71 27.06
N ALA A 315 -28.69 -31.78 28.00
CA ALA A 315 -30.01 -31.32 28.43
C ALA A 315 -30.80 -30.66 27.28
N ILE A 316 -30.18 -29.72 26.56
CA ILE A 316 -30.80 -29.07 25.40
C ILE A 316 -31.16 -30.09 24.31
N THR A 317 -30.26 -31.04 24.03
CA THR A 317 -30.49 -32.04 22.99
C THR A 317 -31.67 -32.93 23.35
N LYS A 318 -31.81 -33.32 24.63
CA LYS A 318 -32.97 -34.09 25.11
C LYS A 318 -34.28 -33.32 25.01
N GLU A 319 -34.28 -32.03 25.36
CA GLU A 319 -35.47 -31.18 25.28
C GLU A 319 -35.93 -31.01 23.82
N LYS A 320 -35.00 -30.75 22.89
CA LYS A 320 -35.31 -30.66 21.44
C LYS A 320 -35.83 -31.94 20.80
N HIS A 321 -35.47 -33.12 21.34
CA HIS A 321 -35.97 -34.42 20.86
C HIS A 321 -37.19 -34.93 21.65
N GLY A 322 -37.54 -34.26 22.75
CA GLY A 322 -38.71 -34.59 23.58
C GLY A 322 -40.04 -34.14 22.97
N ASP A 323 -40.02 -33.19 22.02
CA ASP A 323 -41.20 -32.66 21.32
C ASP A 323 -41.64 -33.50 20.09
N VAL A 324 -41.05 -34.67 19.86
CA VAL A 324 -41.39 -35.58 18.73
C VAL A 324 -41.96 -36.92 19.22
N ARG A 325 -42.73 -36.93 20.32
CA ARG A 325 -43.51 -38.09 20.75
C ARG A 325 -44.95 -37.74 21.06
#